data_AF-A0A6I3KKP4-F1
#
_entry.id   AF-A0A6I3KKP4-F1
#
_cell.length_a   1.000
_cell.length_b   1.000
_cell.length_c   1.000
_cell.angle_alpha   90.00
_cell.angle_beta   90.00
_cell.angle_gamma   90.00
#
_symmetry.space_group_name_H-M   'P 1'
#
loop_
_entity.id
_entity.type
_entity.pdbx_description
1 polymer ?
#
loop_
_entity_poly.entity_id
_entity_poly.type
_entity_poly.pdbx_seq_one_letter_code
_entity_poly.pdbx_strand_id
1 'polypeptide(L)'
;MTSPLHLAAALFVLGLPLLEIGVLIEVGRWLGLWATLGLLVLSAAAGMLIVRNAGTAMVGRMLDGMGRGGLGIAALIDSYATIAAGFLLIVPGFITDAIGVALLVPPVRRALLRALFPGFAERPRNTSGPVEAQAPTKGPIIIEGTYQRLDDDTDTKR
;
A
#
# COMPACT_ATOMS: atom_id res chain seq x y z
N MET A 1 19.82 -1.41 -30.30
CA MET A 1 18.53 -2.10 -30.37
C MET A 1 17.69 -1.57 -29.22
N THR A 2 16.87 -0.54 -29.45
CA THR A 2 15.91 -0.08 -28.43
C THR A 2 14.92 -1.22 -28.21
N SER A 3 14.83 -1.72 -26.98
CA SER A 3 13.89 -2.80 -26.69
C SER A 3 12.46 -2.32 -26.99
N PRO A 4 11.57 -3.18 -27.52
CA PRO A 4 10.19 -2.82 -27.85
C PRO A 4 9.42 -2.26 -26.64
N LEU A 5 9.89 -2.58 -25.43
CA LEU A 5 9.37 -2.06 -24.16
C LEU A 5 9.50 -0.53 -24.06
N HIS A 6 10.62 0.07 -24.48
CA HIS A 6 10.81 1.52 -24.39
C HIS A 6 9.88 2.29 -25.33
N LEU A 7 9.60 1.74 -26.51
CA LEU A 7 8.64 2.32 -27.45
C LEU A 7 7.21 2.26 -26.91
N ALA A 8 6.81 1.12 -26.34
CA ALA A 8 5.50 0.98 -25.71
C ALA A 8 5.33 1.93 -24.51
N ALA A 9 6.35 2.05 -23.66
CA ALA A 9 6.35 2.97 -22.53
C ALA A 9 6.27 4.43 -22.99
N ALA A 10 7.04 4.83 -24.01
CA ALA A 10 6.98 6.17 -24.58
C ALA A 10 5.59 6.48 -25.16
N LEU A 11 4.99 5.53 -25.88
CA LEU A 11 3.65 5.66 -26.42
C LEU A 11 2.60 5.82 -25.32
N PHE A 12 2.72 5.08 -24.21
CA PHE A 12 1.83 5.23 -23.07
C PHE A 12 1.98 6.58 -22.38
N VAL A 13 3.23 7.01 -22.11
CA VAL A 13 3.54 8.28 -21.43
C VAL A 13 3.10 9.49 -22.24
N LEU A 14 3.20 9.48 -23.57
CA LEU A 14 2.68 10.56 -24.41
C LEU A 14 1.19 10.42 -24.73
N GLY A 15 0.73 9.20 -25.01
CA GLY A 15 -0.63 8.94 -25.47
C GLY A 15 -1.68 9.17 -24.39
N LEU A 16 -1.36 8.85 -23.13
CA LEU A 16 -2.30 8.99 -22.03
C LEU A 16 -2.66 10.46 -21.76
N PRO A 17 -1.73 11.42 -21.60
CA PRO A 17 -2.07 12.84 -21.50
C PRO A 17 -2.84 13.41 -22.70
N LEU A 18 -2.51 12.97 -23.92
CA LEU A 18 -3.25 13.38 -25.13
C LEU A 18 -4.71 12.91 -25.08
N LEU A 19 -4.92 11.66 -24.65
CA LEU A 19 -6.25 11.09 -24.45
C LEU A 19 -7.01 11.85 -23.36
N GLU A 20 -6.35 12.20 -22.26
CA GLU A 20 -6.94 12.98 -21.17
C GLU A 20 -7.38 14.36 -21.63
N ILE A 21 -6.56 15.06 -22.42
CA ILE A 21 -6.95 16.36 -23.00
C ILE A 21 -8.20 16.20 -23.88
N GLY A 22 -8.28 15.13 -24.68
CA GLY A 22 -9.47 14.83 -25.47
C GLY A 22 -10.74 14.64 -24.62
N VAL A 23 -10.64 13.84 -23.55
CA VAL A 23 -11.76 13.62 -22.61
C VAL A 23 -12.11 14.90 -21.85
N LEU A 24 -11.12 15.69 -21.41
CA LEU A 24 -11.32 16.96 -20.73
C LEU A 24 -12.09 17.96 -21.60
N ILE A 25 -11.77 18.03 -22.89
CA ILE A 25 -12.47 18.90 -23.85
C ILE A 25 -13.92 18.43 -24.01
N GLU A 26 -14.15 17.13 -24.19
CA GLU A 26 -15.50 16.60 -24.39
C GLU A 26 -16.37 16.79 -23.14
N VAL A 27 -15.84 16.45 -21.96
CA VAL A 27 -16.52 16.67 -20.68
C VAL A 27 -16.75 18.16 -20.43
N GLY A 28 -15.78 19.01 -20.76
CA GLY A 28 -15.91 20.47 -20.71
C GLY A 28 -16.99 21.04 -21.63
N ARG A 29 -17.25 20.42 -22.78
CA ARG A 29 -18.38 20.79 -23.64
C ARG A 29 -19.73 20.45 -23.03
N TRP A 30 -19.81 19.37 -22.25
CA TRP A 30 -21.07 18.88 -21.65
C TRP A 30 -21.38 19.57 -20.31
N LEU A 31 -20.36 19.73 -19.45
CA LEU A 31 -20.50 20.30 -18.11
C LEU A 31 -20.21 21.82 -18.05
N GLY A 32 -19.48 22.35 -19.04
CA GLY A 32 -18.96 23.71 -19.02
C GLY A 32 -17.61 23.84 -18.29
N LEU A 33 -16.86 24.88 -18.65
CA LEU A 33 -15.48 25.08 -18.18
C LEU A 33 -15.36 25.13 -16.65
N TRP A 34 -16.20 25.92 -15.98
CA TRP A 34 -16.11 26.12 -14.53
C TRP A 34 -16.42 24.85 -13.73
N ALA A 35 -17.41 24.07 -14.17
CA ALA A 35 -17.74 22.80 -13.53
C ALA A 35 -16.60 21.78 -13.70
N THR A 36 -16.03 21.68 -14.91
CA THR A 36 -14.88 20.83 -15.18
C THR A 36 -13.68 21.23 -14.33
N LEU A 37 -13.31 22.52 -14.30
CA LEU A 37 -12.22 22.99 -13.44
C LEU A 37 -12.47 22.71 -11.95
N GLY A 38 -13.71 22.87 -11.49
CA GLY A 38 -14.11 22.49 -10.13
C GLY A 38 -13.88 21.00 -9.83
N LEU A 39 -14.20 20.12 -10.78
CA LEU A 39 -13.94 18.68 -10.66
C LEU A 39 -12.43 18.36 -10.62
N LEU A 40 -11.61 19.02 -11.45
CA LEU A 40 -10.16 18.84 -11.42
C LEU A 40 -9.56 19.24 -10.07
N VAL A 41 -9.99 20.38 -9.52
CA VAL A 41 -9.53 20.83 -8.20
C VAL A 41 -9.99 19.89 -7.11
N LEU A 42 -11.25 19.41 -7.20
CA LEU A 42 -11.80 18.48 -6.22
C LEU A 42 -11.08 17.13 -6.25
N SER A 43 -10.78 16.58 -7.43
CA SER A 43 -10.05 15.31 -7.55
C SER A 43 -8.64 15.44 -7.00
N ALA A 44 -7.92 16.51 -7.36
CA ALA A 44 -6.58 16.77 -6.84
C ALA A 44 -6.57 16.95 -5.31
N ALA A 45 -7.55 17.66 -4.75
CA ALA A 45 -7.70 17.80 -3.31
C ALA A 45 -7.98 16.46 -2.63
N ALA A 46 -8.88 15.64 -3.19
CA ALA A 46 -9.17 14.31 -2.69
C ALA A 46 -7.93 13.41 -2.73
N GLY A 47 -7.21 13.38 -3.85
CA GLY A 47 -5.95 12.66 -4.00
C GLY A 47 -4.91 13.07 -2.96
N MET A 48 -4.73 14.37 -2.73
CA MET A 48 -3.81 14.88 -1.71
C MET A 48 -4.19 14.44 -0.29
N LEU A 49 -5.50 14.48 0.05
CA LEU A 49 -5.99 13.99 1.34
C LEU A 49 -5.74 12.49 1.52
N ILE A 50 -5.95 11.70 0.47
CA ILE A 50 -5.69 10.25 0.47
C ILE A 50 -4.20 9.98 0.71
N VAL A 51 -3.31 10.64 -0.04
CA VAL A 51 -1.85 10.48 0.12
C VAL A 51 -1.41 10.89 1.53
N ARG A 52 -1.92 12.00 2.06
CA ARG A 52 -1.60 12.46 3.41
C ARG A 52 -2.01 11.44 4.47
N ASN A 53 -3.23 10.92 4.38
CA ASN A 53 -3.77 9.97 5.36
C ASN A 53 -3.11 8.60 5.25
N ALA A 54 -2.90 8.10 4.03
CA ALA A 54 -2.24 6.81 3.80
C ALA A 54 -0.74 6.85 4.18
N GLY A 55 -0.05 7.95 3.88
CA GLY A 55 1.36 8.13 4.23
C GLY A 55 1.59 8.17 5.74
N THR A 56 0.79 8.94 6.47
CA THR A 56 0.86 8.98 7.95
C THR A 56 0.53 7.62 8.58
N ALA A 57 -0.50 6.93 8.08
CA ALA A 57 -0.85 5.59 8.55
C ALA A 57 0.26 4.56 8.26
N MET A 58 0.96 4.68 7.13
CA MET A 58 2.07 3.79 6.77
C MET A 58 3.24 3.94 7.74
N VAL A 59 3.63 5.18 8.06
CA VAL A 59 4.69 5.48 9.04
C VAL A 59 4.33 4.92 10.42
N GLY A 60 3.10 5.12 10.89
CA GLY A 60 2.64 4.56 12.16
C GLY A 60 2.76 3.03 12.21
N ARG A 61 2.33 2.35 11.14
CA ARG A 61 2.47 0.89 11.03
C ARG A 61 3.93 0.46 11.03
N MET A 62 4.81 1.20 10.35
CA MET A 62 6.24 0.90 10.32
C MET A 62 6.86 0.94 11.72
N LEU A 63 6.53 1.97 12.49
CA LEU A 63 6.95 2.12 13.88
C LEU A 63 6.42 0.96 14.75
N ASP A 64 5.13 0.63 14.64
CA ASP A 64 4.52 -0.49 15.38
C ASP A 64 5.11 -1.86 14.99
N GLY A 65 5.42 -2.05 13.71
CA GLY A 65 5.98 -3.29 13.18
C GLY A 65 7.39 -3.57 13.66
N MET A 66 8.20 -2.53 13.92
CA MET A 66 9.52 -2.68 14.52
C MET A 66 9.45 -3.21 15.96
N GLY A 67 8.39 -2.87 16.71
CA GLY A 67 8.16 -3.37 18.06
C GLY A 67 7.55 -4.78 18.14
N ARG A 68 7.00 -5.31 17.04
CA ARG A 68 6.18 -6.54 17.03
C ARG A 68 6.69 -7.65 16.10
N GLY A 69 7.94 -7.59 15.64
CA GLY A 69 8.56 -8.65 14.83
C GLY A 69 8.33 -8.55 13.31
N GLY A 70 7.99 -7.36 12.81
CA GLY A 70 8.00 -7.05 11.38
C GLY A 70 6.62 -6.70 10.78
N LEU A 71 6.66 -6.04 9.62
CA LEU A 71 5.50 -5.67 8.81
C LEU A 71 5.16 -6.76 7.80
N GLY A 72 3.90 -7.18 7.74
CA GLY A 72 3.44 -8.10 6.69
C GLY A 72 3.46 -7.45 5.31
N ILE A 73 4.03 -8.15 4.32
CA ILE A 73 4.14 -7.67 2.93
C ILE A 73 2.79 -7.23 2.36
N ALA A 74 1.71 -7.94 2.68
CA ALA A 74 0.36 -7.57 2.25
C ALA A 74 -0.07 -6.19 2.75
N ALA A 75 0.26 -5.82 3.99
CA ALA A 75 -0.08 -4.52 4.56
C ALA A 75 0.72 -3.37 3.91
N LEU A 76 1.97 -3.64 3.51
CA LEU A 76 2.79 -2.69 2.78
C LEU A 76 2.22 -2.43 1.39
N ILE A 77 1.94 -3.50 0.65
CA ILE A 77 1.33 -3.43 -0.67
C ILE A 77 0.02 -2.64 -0.64
N ASP A 78 -0.81 -2.88 0.37
CA ASP A 78 -2.10 -2.19 0.52
C ASP A 78 -1.91 -0.66 0.70
N SER A 79 -0.92 -0.29 1.51
CA SER A 79 -0.57 1.11 1.77
C SER A 79 0.00 1.77 0.52
N TYR A 80 0.92 1.09 -0.19
CA TYR A 80 1.49 1.58 -1.44
C TYR A 80 0.45 1.74 -2.55
N ALA A 81 -0.45 0.77 -2.71
CA ALA A 81 -1.51 0.85 -3.71
C ALA A 81 -2.47 2.02 -3.42
N THR A 82 -2.79 2.27 -2.15
CA THR A 82 -3.61 3.42 -1.74
C THR A 82 -2.92 4.75 -2.02
N ILE A 83 -1.61 4.85 -1.75
CA ILE A 83 -0.80 6.04 -2.05
C ILE A 83 -0.70 6.25 -3.56
N ALA A 84 -0.43 5.19 -4.34
CA ALA A 84 -0.36 5.25 -5.79
C ALA A 84 -1.69 5.72 -6.40
N ALA A 85 -2.81 5.22 -5.89
CA ALA A 85 -4.15 5.68 -6.28
C ALA A 85 -4.38 7.17 -5.96
N GLY A 86 -3.92 7.63 -4.80
CA GLY A 86 -3.95 9.04 -4.43
C GLY A 86 -3.11 9.92 -5.37
N PHE A 87 -1.91 9.47 -5.76
CA PHE A 87 -1.10 10.15 -6.78
C PHE A 87 -1.79 10.19 -8.14
N LEU A 88 -2.48 9.10 -8.51
CA LEU A 88 -3.23 9.02 -9.75
C LEU A 88 -4.34 10.09 -9.78
N LEU A 89 -5.04 10.29 -8.66
CA LEU A 89 -6.06 11.36 -8.51
C LEU A 89 -5.49 12.79 -8.45
N ILE A 90 -4.20 12.97 -8.16
CA ILE A 90 -3.58 14.29 -8.14
C ILE A 90 -3.31 14.79 -9.57
N VAL A 91 -2.99 13.89 -10.49
CA VAL A 91 -2.76 14.23 -11.90
C VAL A 91 -4.12 14.33 -12.59
N PRO A 92 -4.58 15.54 -12.98
CA PRO A 92 -5.93 15.70 -13.49
C PRO A 92 -6.07 15.03 -14.86
N GLY A 93 -6.94 14.03 -14.92
CA GLY A 93 -7.27 13.32 -16.15
C GLY A 93 -8.40 12.36 -15.86
N PHE A 94 -9.64 12.69 -16.25
CA PHE A 94 -10.84 11.92 -15.92
C PHE A 94 -10.70 10.39 -16.03
N ILE A 95 -9.89 9.88 -16.97
CA ILE A 95 -9.62 8.44 -17.07
C ILE A 95 -8.73 7.98 -15.91
N THR A 96 -7.62 8.68 -15.70
CA THR A 96 -6.68 8.53 -14.59
C THR A 96 -7.40 8.63 -13.24
N ASP A 97 -8.34 9.56 -13.09
CA ASP A 97 -9.19 9.70 -11.90
C ASP A 97 -10.09 8.46 -11.70
N ALA A 98 -10.73 7.96 -12.75
CA ALA A 98 -11.55 6.75 -12.67
C ALA A 98 -10.72 5.52 -12.25
N ILE A 99 -9.50 5.39 -12.78
CA ILE A 99 -8.57 4.32 -12.39
C ILE A 99 -8.12 4.51 -10.94
N GLY A 100 -7.84 5.75 -10.51
CA GLY A 100 -7.44 6.07 -9.14
C GLY A 100 -8.53 5.72 -8.14
N VAL A 101 -9.77 6.14 -8.42
CA VAL A 101 -10.94 5.76 -7.59
C VAL A 101 -11.15 4.25 -7.58
N ALA A 102 -11.04 3.58 -8.73
CA ALA A 102 -11.16 2.12 -8.79
C ALA A 102 -10.09 1.44 -7.92
N LEU A 103 -8.85 1.94 -7.93
CA LEU A 103 -7.76 1.38 -7.13
C LEU A 103 -7.92 1.64 -5.62
N LEU A 104 -8.70 2.63 -5.20
CA LEU A 104 -9.08 2.80 -3.79
C LEU A 104 -9.95 1.65 -3.27
N VAL A 105 -10.70 0.99 -4.16
CA VAL A 105 -11.65 -0.06 -3.79
C VAL A 105 -10.88 -1.36 -3.44
N PRO A 106 -10.98 -1.89 -2.20
CA PRO A 106 -10.22 -3.06 -1.77
C PRO A 106 -10.32 -4.30 -2.69
N PRO A 107 -11.50 -4.71 -3.20
CA PRO A 107 -11.56 -5.84 -4.12
C PRO A 107 -10.80 -5.61 -5.43
N VAL A 108 -10.72 -4.36 -5.93
CA VAL A 108 -9.94 -4.04 -7.14
C VAL A 108 -8.44 -4.21 -6.86
N ARG A 109 -7.95 -3.75 -5.70
CA ARG A 109 -6.55 -3.97 -5.31
C ARG A 109 -6.20 -5.44 -5.22
N ARG A 110 -7.06 -6.24 -4.57
CA ARG A 110 -6.84 -7.70 -4.44
C ARG A 110 -6.84 -8.39 -5.80
N ALA A 111 -7.77 -8.02 -6.68
CA ALA A 111 -7.82 -8.55 -8.04
C ALA A 111 -6.55 -8.20 -8.83
N LEU A 112 -6.10 -6.94 -8.75
CA LEU A 112 -4.87 -6.49 -9.40
C LEU A 112 -3.65 -7.25 -8.87
N LEU A 113 -3.54 -7.41 -7.55
CA LEU A 113 -2.44 -8.15 -6.93
C LEU A 113 -2.41 -9.61 -7.35
N ARG A 114 -3.57 -10.26 -7.42
CA ARG A 114 -3.65 -11.64 -7.88
C ARG A 114 -3.29 -11.78 -9.36
N ALA A 115 -3.64 -10.80 -10.18
CA ALA A 115 -3.29 -10.78 -11.59
C ALA A 115 -1.79 -10.55 -11.83
N LEU A 116 -1.17 -9.63 -11.06
CA LEU A 116 0.26 -9.31 -11.19
C LEU A 116 1.15 -10.36 -10.52
N PHE A 117 0.70 -10.92 -9.40
CA PHE A 117 1.43 -11.87 -8.58
C PHE A 117 0.56 -13.11 -8.32
N PRO A 118 0.46 -14.03 -9.30
CA PRO A 118 -0.40 -15.21 -9.19
C PRO A 118 -0.03 -16.16 -8.03
N GLY A 119 1.18 -16.03 -7.46
CA GLY A 119 1.62 -16.75 -6.27
C GLY A 119 1.38 -16.01 -4.93
N PHE A 120 0.85 -14.78 -4.97
CA PHE A 120 0.56 -14.00 -3.77
C PHE A 120 -0.77 -14.48 -3.16
N ALA A 121 -0.73 -15.67 -2.53
CA ALA A 121 -1.84 -16.16 -1.74
C ALA A 121 -1.92 -15.31 -0.47
N GLU A 122 -2.88 -14.37 -0.43
CA GLU A 122 -3.36 -13.83 0.83
C GLU A 122 -3.79 -15.03 1.67
N ARG A 123 -2.95 -15.49 2.62
CA ARG A 123 -3.44 -16.37 3.68
C ARG A 123 -4.56 -15.57 4.32
N PRO A 124 -5.83 -15.96 4.15
CA PRO A 124 -6.91 -15.19 4.70
C PRO A 124 -6.62 -15.16 6.20
N ARG A 125 -6.40 -13.96 6.73
CA ARG A 125 -6.36 -13.76 8.18
C ARG A 125 -7.80 -13.97 8.60
N ASN A 126 -8.16 -15.23 8.79
CA ASN A 126 -9.39 -15.65 9.41
C ASN A 126 -9.36 -15.07 10.81
N THR A 127 -9.82 -13.83 10.94
CA THR A 127 -10.02 -13.15 12.22
C THR A 127 -11.35 -13.61 12.85
N SER A 128 -11.82 -14.79 12.45
CA SER A 128 -13.09 -15.43 12.79
C SER A 128 -12.86 -16.87 13.23
N GLY A 129 -11.83 -17.11 14.03
CA GLY A 129 -11.81 -18.23 14.96
C GLY A 129 -12.06 -17.65 16.35
N PRO A 130 -12.84 -18.30 17.23
CA PRO A 130 -12.97 -17.82 18.60
C PRO A 130 -11.56 -17.74 19.18
N VAL A 131 -11.14 -16.56 19.64
CA VAL A 131 -10.05 -16.50 20.61
C VAL A 131 -10.65 -17.12 21.86
N GLU A 132 -10.49 -18.44 21.98
CA GLU A 132 -10.76 -19.14 23.21
C GLU A 132 -9.79 -18.55 24.23
N ALA A 133 -10.31 -17.63 25.02
CA ALA A 133 -9.62 -17.05 26.15
C ALA A 133 -9.31 -18.20 27.09
N GLN A 134 -8.16 -18.84 26.89
CA GLN A 134 -7.58 -19.73 27.87
C GLN A 134 -7.37 -18.88 29.12
N ALA A 135 -8.27 -19.08 30.07
CA ALA A 135 -8.17 -18.53 31.41
C ALA A 135 -6.75 -18.77 31.93
N PRO A 136 -6.14 -17.78 32.59
CA PRO A 136 -4.81 -17.97 33.15
C PRO A 136 -4.91 -19.05 34.21
N THR A 137 -4.42 -20.25 33.89
CA THR A 137 -4.17 -21.28 34.90
C THR A 137 -3.21 -20.66 35.90
N LYS A 138 -3.75 -20.36 37.08
CA LYS A 138 -3.07 -19.86 38.26
C LYS A 138 -2.10 -20.94 38.77
N GLY A 139 -1.05 -21.19 38.01
CA GLY A 139 0.12 -21.95 38.42
C GLY A 139 1.31 -20.98 38.56
N PRO A 140 2.25 -21.26 39.48
CA PRO A 140 3.44 -20.43 39.61
C PRO A 140 4.18 -20.42 38.28
N ILE A 141 4.54 -19.23 37.80
CA ILE A 141 5.38 -19.05 36.61
C ILE A 141 6.77 -19.54 37.00
N ILE A 142 7.10 -20.79 36.62
CA ILE A 142 8.44 -21.35 36.76
C ILE A 142 9.22 -20.94 35.53
N ILE A 143 10.14 -19.98 35.71
CA ILE A 143 11.07 -19.54 34.68
C ILE A 143 12.33 -20.39 34.83
N GLU A 144 12.48 -21.41 33.99
CA GLU A 144 13.71 -22.22 33.91
C GLU A 144 14.80 -21.40 33.20
N GLY A 145 15.81 -20.97 33.96
CA GLY A 145 16.97 -20.28 33.44
C GLY A 145 18.11 -21.25 33.14
N THR A 146 18.61 -21.28 31.91
CA THR A 146 19.89 -21.91 31.58
C THR A 146 21.03 -20.94 31.89
N TYR A 147 21.97 -21.35 32.74
CA TYR A 147 23.22 -20.62 32.96
C TYR A 147 24.36 -21.34 32.26
N GLN A 148 25.24 -20.57 31.61
CA GLN A 148 26.51 -21.06 31.11
C GLN A 148 27.58 -20.49 32.04
N ARG A 149 28.32 -21.37 32.73
CA ARG A 149 29.48 -20.94 33.52
C ARG A 149 30.58 -20.55 32.54
N LEU A 150 30.91 -19.26 32.49
CA LEU A 150 32.18 -18.83 31.91
C LEU A 150 33.24 -19.17 32.97
N ASP A 151 33.91 -20.31 32.77
CA ASP A 151 35.08 -20.65 33.58
C ASP A 151 36.17 -19.61 33.27
N ASP A 152 36.67 -19.02 34.35
CA ASP A 152 37.69 -17.98 34.36
C ASP A 152 38.98 -18.54 33.76
N ASP A 153 39.41 -17.97 32.64
CA ASP A 153 40.68 -18.25 31.99
C ASP A 153 41.79 -17.58 32.81
N THR A 154 42.09 -18.13 34.00
CA THR A 154 43.21 -17.70 34.82
C THR A 154 44.06 -18.87 35.31
N ASP A 155 45.30 -18.80 34.82
CA ASP A 155 46.52 -19.26 35.47
C ASP A 155 46.94 -20.72 35.30
N THR A 156 47.54 -21.00 34.13
CA THR A 156 48.77 -21.81 34.13
C THR A 156 49.83 -21.12 33.29
N LYS A 157 50.59 -20.21 33.92
CA LYS A 157 51.93 -19.86 33.45
C LYS A 157 52.94 -20.11 34.57
N ARG A 158 53.51 -21.32 34.57
CA ARG A 158 54.75 -21.63 35.28
C ARG A 158 55.64 -22.52 34.43
#